data_AF-A0A2P2MQA8-F1
#
_entry.id   AF-A0A2P2MQA8-F1
#
_cell.length_a   1.000
_cell.length_b   1.000
_cell.length_c   1.000
_cell.angle_alpha   90.00
_cell.angle_beta   90.00
_cell.angle_gamma   90.00
#
_symmetry.space_group_name_H-M   'P 1'
#
loop_
_entity.id
_entity.type
_entity.pdbx_description
1 polymer ?
#
loop_
_entity_poly.entity_id
_entity_poly.type
_entity_poly.pdbx_seq_one_letter_code
_entity_poly.pdbx_strand_id
1 'polypeptide(L)'
;MERVIDDESEQKVLTALENAGVFTAGGLVKDKVLFCSTEIGRSSFVRQLEPDWHIDNNLEIISQLARFIKFQLHVSPIKPPERTAANVFNSQSLEQFFGCI
;
A
#
# COMPACT_ATOMS: atom_id res chain seq x y z
N MET A 1 11.15 -8.38 0.70
CA MET A 1 10.10 -7.75 -0.14
C MET A 1 10.57 -7.89 -1.58
N GLU A 2 9.79 -8.53 -2.45
CA GLU A 2 10.10 -8.61 -3.88
C GLU A 2 10.19 -7.19 -4.47
N ARG A 3 11.14 -6.98 -5.37
CA ARG A 3 11.36 -5.70 -6.05
C ARG A 3 11.18 -5.91 -7.54
N VAL A 4 10.58 -4.92 -8.16
CA VAL A 4 10.47 -4.80 -9.62
C VAL A 4 11.73 -4.07 -10.10
N ILE A 5 12.51 -4.71 -10.96
CA ILE A 5 13.86 -4.26 -11.35
C ILE A 5 14.02 -4.04 -12.85
N ASP A 6 13.04 -4.46 -13.65
CA ASP A 6 13.03 -4.40 -15.11
C ASP A 6 11.60 -4.53 -15.66
N ASP A 7 11.43 -4.26 -16.95
CA ASP A 7 10.13 -4.33 -17.64
C ASP A 7 9.54 -5.76 -17.63
N GLU A 8 10.39 -6.80 -17.59
CA GLU A 8 9.95 -8.18 -17.52
C GLU A 8 9.27 -8.49 -16.18
N SER A 9 9.87 -8.04 -15.07
CA SER A 9 9.31 -8.16 -13.72
C SER A 9 8.08 -7.29 -13.53
N GLU A 10 8.00 -6.11 -14.15
CA GLU A 10 6.77 -5.31 -14.22
C GLU A 10 5.63 -6.10 -14.86
N GLN A 11 5.88 -6.69 -16.03
CA GLN A 11 4.86 -7.46 -16.75
C GLN A 11 4.40 -8.69 -15.95
N LYS A 12 5.30 -9.36 -15.23
CA LYS A 12 4.95 -10.48 -14.34
C LYS A 12 4.01 -10.04 -13.21
N VAL A 13 4.29 -8.91 -12.57
CA VAL A 13 3.41 -8.37 -11.51
C VAL A 13 2.05 -7.98 -12.06
N LEU A 14 2.01 -7.27 -13.19
CA LEU A 14 0.75 -6.89 -13.84
C LEU A 14 -0.09 -8.13 -14.21
N THR A 15 0.55 -9.15 -14.77
CA THR A 15 -0.13 -10.41 -15.15
C THR A 15 -0.65 -11.15 -13.92
N ALA A 16 0.10 -11.16 -12.81
CA ALA A 16 -0.35 -11.76 -11.56
C ALA A 16 -1.58 -11.04 -10.98
N LEU A 17 -1.59 -9.70 -10.98
CA LEU A 17 -2.74 -8.90 -10.54
C LEU A 17 -3.97 -9.14 -11.44
N GLU A 18 -3.76 -9.25 -12.74
CA GLU A 18 -4.81 -9.56 -13.72
C GLU A 18 -5.42 -10.95 -13.48
N ASN A 19 -4.58 -11.97 -13.31
CA ASN A 19 -5.01 -13.33 -13.01
C ASN A 19 -5.73 -13.45 -11.66
N ALA A 20 -5.37 -12.61 -10.68
CA ALA A 20 -6.07 -12.50 -9.40
C ALA A 20 -7.41 -11.74 -9.50
N GLY A 21 -7.78 -11.24 -10.68
CA GLY A 21 -9.03 -10.54 -10.92
C GLY A 21 -9.04 -9.09 -10.41
N VAL A 22 -7.89 -8.53 -10.00
CA VAL A 22 -7.80 -7.20 -9.36
C VAL A 22 -8.28 -6.08 -10.29
N PHE A 23 -8.11 -6.25 -11.60
CA PHE A 23 -8.54 -5.30 -12.62
C PHE A 23 -9.97 -5.54 -13.14
N THR A 24 -10.71 -6.48 -12.55
CA THR A 24 -12.10 -6.79 -12.96
C THR A 24 -13.13 -6.00 -12.13
N ALA A 25 -14.36 -5.90 -12.65
CA ALA A 25 -15.58 -5.43 -11.97
C ALA A 25 -15.40 -4.28 -10.94
N GLY A 26 -15.08 -3.07 -11.40
CA GLY A 26 -15.03 -1.87 -10.54
C GLY A 26 -13.84 -1.81 -9.58
N GLY A 27 -12.87 -2.73 -9.72
CA GLY A 27 -11.62 -2.75 -8.98
C GLY A 27 -10.58 -1.73 -9.46
N LEU A 28 -9.31 -2.10 -9.41
CA LEU A 28 -8.20 -1.22 -9.76
C LEU A 28 -8.15 -0.98 -11.28
N VAL A 29 -7.82 0.25 -11.70
CA VAL A 29 -7.55 0.54 -13.12
C VAL A 29 -6.09 0.19 -13.41
N LYS A 30 -5.84 -0.65 -14.41
CA LYS A 30 -4.48 -1.11 -14.78
C LYS A 30 -3.51 0.04 -14.99
N ASP A 31 -3.95 1.11 -15.65
CA ASP A 31 -3.15 2.31 -15.92
C ASP A 31 -2.85 3.17 -14.68
N LYS A 32 -3.39 2.82 -13.51
CA LYS A 32 -3.11 3.45 -12.22
C LYS A 32 -2.10 2.67 -11.37
N VAL A 33 -1.55 1.57 -11.89
CA VAL A 33 -0.45 0.85 -11.24
C VAL A 33 0.85 1.60 -11.52
N LEU A 34 1.50 2.06 -10.46
CA LEU A 34 2.78 2.76 -10.53
C LEU A 34 3.88 1.91 -9.90
N PHE A 35 5.01 1.79 -10.60
CA PHE A 35 6.20 1.10 -10.10
C PHE A 35 7.27 2.10 -9.68
N CYS A 36 7.98 1.79 -8.59
CA CYS A 36 9.15 2.54 -8.18
C CYS A 36 10.16 1.60 -7.51
N SER A 37 11.45 1.79 -7.79
CA SER A 37 12.50 0.88 -7.30
C SER A 37 12.93 1.13 -5.84
N THR A 38 12.44 2.20 -5.21
CA THR A 38 12.85 2.61 -3.85
C THR A 38 11.66 2.98 -2.98
N GLU A 39 11.81 2.77 -1.68
CA GLU A 39 10.84 3.17 -0.67
C GLU A 39 10.62 4.69 -0.64
N ILE A 40 11.69 5.46 -0.91
CA ILE A 40 11.61 6.92 -1.07
C ILE A 40 10.72 7.29 -2.25
N GLY A 41 10.83 6.56 -3.37
CA GLY A 41 9.96 6.72 -4.53
C GLY A 41 8.49 6.52 -4.16
N ARG A 42 8.18 5.45 -3.42
CA ARG A 42 6.82 5.17 -2.91
C ARG A 42 6.28 6.33 -2.07
N SER A 43 7.04 6.79 -1.07
CA SER A 43 6.66 7.95 -0.25
C SER A 43 6.54 9.25 -1.06
N SER A 44 7.24 9.38 -2.19
CA SER A 44 7.17 10.55 -3.05
C SER A 44 5.93 10.54 -3.94
N PHE A 45 5.57 9.39 -4.52
CA PHE A 45 4.31 9.21 -5.23
C PHE A 45 3.11 9.48 -4.33
N VAL A 46 3.07 8.89 -3.13
CA VAL A 46 1.95 9.08 -2.21
C VAL A 46 1.77 10.56 -1.84
N ARG A 47 2.87 11.30 -1.63
CA ARG A 47 2.80 12.74 -1.35
C ARG A 47 2.31 13.57 -2.53
N GLN A 48 2.62 13.18 -3.77
CA GLN A 48 2.17 13.91 -4.95
C GLN A 48 0.73 13.58 -5.33
N LEU A 49 0.30 12.35 -5.09
CA LEU A 49 -1.07 11.89 -5.35
C LEU A 49 -2.07 12.40 -4.30
N GLU A 50 -1.59 12.73 -3.10
CA GLU A 50 -2.39 13.22 -1.96
C GLU A 50 -3.66 12.39 -1.71
N PRO A 51 -3.57 11.04 -1.59
CA PRO A 51 -4.75 10.23 -1.37
C PRO A 51 -5.33 10.47 0.04
N ASP A 52 -6.65 10.33 0.17
CA ASP A 52 -7.30 10.38 1.49
C ASP A 52 -6.87 9.20 2.39
N TRP A 53 -6.63 8.03 1.78
CA TRP A 53 -6.22 6.81 2.44
C TRP A 53 -4.87 6.28 1.92
N HIS A 54 -4.03 5.80 2.82
CA HIS A 54 -2.83 5.04 2.49
C HIS A 54 -2.75 3.75 3.31
N ILE A 55 -2.51 2.62 2.64
CA ILE A 55 -2.38 1.29 3.27
C ILE A 55 -1.00 0.75 2.94
N ASP A 56 -0.22 0.39 3.95
CA ASP A 56 1.14 -0.15 3.77
C ASP A 56 1.50 -1.08 4.95
N ASN A 57 2.51 -1.92 4.76
CA ASN A 57 3.06 -2.80 5.80
C ASN A 57 4.41 -2.32 6.33
N ASN A 58 4.99 -1.25 5.77
CA ASN A 58 6.22 -0.63 6.25
C ASN A 58 5.89 0.56 7.18
N LEU A 59 6.14 0.36 8.47
CA LEU A 59 5.92 1.36 9.51
C LEU A 59 6.71 2.66 9.32
N GLU A 60 7.90 2.60 8.73
CA GLU A 60 8.73 3.78 8.49
C GLU A 60 8.03 4.73 7.50
N ILE A 61 7.45 4.18 6.44
CA ILE A 61 6.70 4.94 5.44
C ILE A 61 5.44 5.56 6.04
N ILE A 62 4.65 4.74 6.77
CA ILE A 62 3.46 5.22 7.49
C ILE A 62 3.81 6.40 8.41
N SER A 63 4.93 6.29 9.13
CA SER A 63 5.40 7.34 10.04
C SER A 63 5.82 8.61 9.31
N GLN A 64 6.53 8.48 8.18
CA GLN A 64 6.95 9.61 7.36
C GLN A 64 5.76 10.34 6.70
N LEU A 65 4.70 9.60 6.35
CA LEU A 65 3.52 10.10 5.65
C LEU A 65 2.42 10.63 6.56
N ALA A 66 2.48 10.37 7.86
CA ALA A 66 1.43 10.73 8.83
C ALA A 66 1.06 12.21 8.88
N ARG A 67 1.94 13.12 8.46
CA ARG A 67 1.64 14.56 8.39
C ARG A 67 0.95 15.00 7.09
N PHE A 68 0.92 14.13 6.07
CA PHE A 68 0.41 14.46 4.73
C PHE A 68 -0.90 13.75 4.40
N ILE A 69 -1.15 12.58 5.00
CA ILE A 69 -2.28 11.71 4.65
C ILE A 69 -3.35 11.76 5.75
N LYS A 70 -4.63 11.85 5.36
CA LYS A 70 -5.75 11.96 6.30
C LYS A 70 -5.98 10.69 7.11
N PHE A 71 -5.90 9.53 6.46
CA PHE A 71 -6.11 8.23 7.08
C PHE A 71 -5.08 7.22 6.60
N GLN A 72 -4.49 6.47 7.53
CA GLN A 72 -3.51 5.46 7.21
C GLN A 72 -3.83 4.15 7.89
N LEU A 73 -3.62 3.03 7.20
CA LEU A 73 -3.71 1.69 7.78
C LEU A 73 -2.35 1.00 7.67
N HIS A 74 -1.76 0.73 8.82
CA HIS A 74 -0.59 -0.13 8.93
C HIS A 74 -1.04 -1.58 9.14
N VAL A 75 -0.69 -2.46 8.19
CA VAL A 75 -1.03 -3.89 8.24
C VAL A 75 0.21 -4.71 8.59
N SER A 76 0.19 -5.38 9.74
CA SER A 76 1.30 -6.22 10.17
C SER A 76 0.82 -7.35 11.09
N PRO A 77 1.26 -8.60 10.89
CA PRO A 77 0.90 -9.70 11.77
C PRO A 77 1.51 -9.54 13.18
N ILE A 78 2.50 -8.66 13.32
CA ILE A 78 3.19 -8.38 14.59
C ILE A 78 2.43 -7.30 15.34
N LYS A 79 2.39 -7.40 16.67
CA LYS A 79 1.74 -6.43 17.54
C LYS A 79 2.19 -4.99 17.18
N PRO A 80 1.24 -4.06 16.94
CA PRO A 80 1.58 -2.72 16.53
C PRO A 80 2.36 -1.96 17.63
N PRO A 81 3.12 -0.92 17.24
CA PRO A 81 3.83 -0.07 18.19
C PRO A 81 2.87 0.57 19.19
N GLU A 82 3.32 0.79 20.43
CA GLU A 82 2.47 1.40 21.48
C GLU A 82 2.05 2.85 21.17
N ARG A 83 2.79 3.55 20.29
CA ARG A 83 2.49 4.93 19.89
C ARG A 83 2.52 5.06 18.39
N THR A 84 1.36 5.30 17.80
CA THR A 84 1.20 5.73 16.41
C THR A 84 0.48 7.09 16.37
N ALA A 85 0.63 7.82 15.26
CA ALA A 85 -0.12 9.06 15.07
C ALA A 85 -1.64 8.79 15.07
N ALA A 86 -2.45 9.79 15.43
CA ALA A 86 -3.89 9.64 15.60
C ALA A 86 -4.65 9.23 14.32
N ASN A 87 -4.05 9.50 13.15
CA ASN A 87 -4.55 9.12 11.84
C ASN A 87 -4.06 7.75 11.35
N VAL A 88 -3.37 6.97 12.20
CA VAL A 88 -2.83 5.66 11.85
C VAL A 88 -3.60 4.56 12.57
N PHE A 89 -4.38 3.81 11.80
CA PHE A 89 -5.02 2.57 12.21
C PHE A 89 -4.01 1.42 12.08
N ASN A 90 -4.15 0.40 12.94
CA ASN A 90 -3.33 -0.81 12.89
C ASN A 90 -4.24 -2.03 12.82
N SER A 91 -3.90 -3.00 11.97
CA SER A 91 -4.60 -4.29 11.86
C SER A 91 -3.61 -5.42 11.58
N GLN A 92 -3.95 -6.65 11.95
CA GLN A 92 -3.11 -7.81 11.66
C GLN A 92 -3.26 -8.28 10.20
N SER A 93 -4.41 -8.00 9.60
CA SER A 93 -4.69 -8.31 8.19
C SER A 93 -5.75 -7.36 7.61
N LEU A 94 -5.93 -7.40 6.29
CA LEU A 94 -6.98 -6.62 5.62
C LEU A 94 -8.37 -7.17 5.94
N GLU A 95 -8.50 -8.49 6.00
CA GLU A 95 -9.72 -9.23 6.36
C GLU A 95 -10.23 -8.79 7.73
N GLN A 96 -9.33 -8.76 8.73
CA GLN A 96 -9.67 -8.31 10.08
C GLN A 96 -10.14 -6.84 10.10
N PHE A 97 -9.52 -5.97 9.30
CA PHE A 97 -9.86 -4.55 9.28
C PHE A 97 -11.22 -4.29 8.60
N PHE A 98 -11.49 -4.96 7.48
CA PHE A 98 -12.71 -4.79 6.69
C PHE A 98 -13.87 -5.68 7.15
N GLY A 99 -13.62 -6.67 8.02
CA GLY A 99 -14.63 -7.59 8.52
C GLY A 99 -15.04 -8.68 7.53
N CYS A 100 -14.21 -8.97 6.52
CA CYS A 100 -14.42 -10.07 5.59
C CYS A 100 -13.87 -11.36 6.22
N ILE A 101 -14.70 -12.40 6.35
CA ILE A 101 -14.31 -13.75 6.81
C ILE A 101 -14.16 -14.66 5.60
#